data_AF-A0A6H9WTV0-F1
#
_entry.id   AF-A0A6H9WTV0-F1
#
_cell.length_a   1.000
_cell.length_b   1.000
_cell.length_c   1.000
_cell.angle_alpha   90.00
_cell.angle_beta   90.00
_cell.angle_gamma   90.00
#
_symmetry.space_group_name_H-M   'P 1'
#
loop_
_entity.id
_entity.type
_entity.pdbx_description
1 polymer ?
#
loop_
_entity_poly.entity_id
_entity_poly.type
_entity_poly.pdbx_seq_one_letter_code
_entity_poly.pdbx_strand_id
1 'polypeptide(L)'
;MTDTATTAAAADPTPEQLQADPLRFGVGARITVAVMTDAYIETITDALGALDTQGLVVETGDVSTYLGGDEARLLRAVTDLAESIAASGHHASVALHLSRGCPGEAVCEAPGGAGARSVEAPAPRETGRYAAAEWALYPLADQPVADGVEPDHMRDISAAIELARDNGTFRGSAHFVTRLEGDLGTVLGTIFAGWTMVGRTVQHVTCHATISLNSPSHTEASA
;
A
#
# COMPACT_ATOMS: atom_id res chain seq x y z
N MET A 1 47.50 3.79 31.03
CA MET A 1 46.57 4.82 30.54
C MET A 1 45.88 4.24 29.33
N THR A 2 44.73 3.61 29.55
CA THR A 2 43.93 3.01 28.48
C THR A 2 42.83 4.00 28.17
N ASP A 3 42.94 4.64 27.01
CA ASP A 3 42.01 5.65 26.52
C ASP A 3 40.69 4.95 26.16
N THR A 4 39.65 5.20 26.95
CA THR A 4 38.33 4.64 26.72
C THR A 4 37.57 5.63 25.85
N ALA A 5 37.66 5.46 24.55
CA ALA A 5 36.86 6.24 23.60
C ALA A 5 35.39 5.90 23.81
N THR A 6 34.67 6.77 24.52
CA THR A 6 33.20 6.75 24.59
C THR A 6 32.67 6.97 23.18
N THR A 7 32.18 5.91 22.54
CA THR A 7 31.35 6.02 21.34
C THR A 7 30.06 6.72 21.77
N ALA A 8 29.90 7.99 21.39
CA ALA A 8 28.67 8.71 21.62
C ALA A 8 27.53 7.93 20.94
N ALA A 9 26.50 7.56 21.73
CA ALA A 9 25.28 7.00 21.17
C ALA A 9 24.71 8.00 20.15
N ALA A 10 24.37 7.53 18.95
CA ALA A 10 23.71 8.37 17.97
C ALA A 10 22.41 8.91 18.56
N ALA A 11 22.17 10.21 18.44
CA ALA A 11 20.93 10.82 18.88
C ALA A 11 19.74 10.21 18.12
N ASP A 12 18.59 10.10 18.79
CA ASP A 12 17.35 9.66 18.16
C ASP A 12 17.00 10.57 16.97
N PRO A 13 16.47 10.01 15.87
CA PRO A 13 16.12 10.79 14.70
C PRO A 13 14.99 11.79 15.01
N THR A 14 15.08 13.00 14.45
CA THR A 14 14.01 13.99 14.56
C THR A 14 12.77 13.57 13.76
N PRO A 15 11.57 14.10 14.07
CA PRO A 15 10.37 13.86 13.27
C PRO A 15 10.56 14.15 11.77
N GLU A 16 11.27 15.21 11.41
CA GLU A 16 11.55 15.56 10.01
C GLU A 16 12.45 14.53 9.34
N GLN A 17 13.44 13.98 10.07
CA GLN A 17 14.32 12.92 9.57
C GLN A 17 13.55 11.61 9.36
N LEU A 18 12.60 11.30 10.25
CA LEU A 18 11.71 10.16 10.08
C LEU A 18 10.78 10.35 8.89
N GLN A 19 10.14 11.51 8.74
CA GLN A 19 9.27 11.81 7.60
C GLN A 19 10.02 11.80 6.26
N ALA A 20 11.31 12.15 6.24
CA ALA A 20 12.11 12.19 5.02
C ALA A 20 12.52 10.80 4.51
N ASP A 21 12.61 9.80 5.40
CA ASP A 21 13.05 8.44 5.07
C ASP A 21 11.83 7.48 5.07
N PRO A 22 11.34 7.04 3.89
CA PRO A 22 10.16 6.18 3.80
C PRO A 22 10.30 4.88 4.62
N LEU A 23 11.49 4.26 4.63
CA LEU A 23 11.70 3.01 5.34
C LEU A 23 11.62 3.22 6.85
N ARG A 24 12.28 4.28 7.35
CA ARG A 24 12.18 4.63 8.78
C ARG A 24 10.80 5.10 9.17
N PHE A 25 10.04 5.73 8.27
CA PHE A 25 8.65 6.10 8.50
C PHE A 25 7.69 4.88 8.50
N GLY A 26 8.17 3.70 8.09
CA GLY A 26 7.35 2.49 8.03
C GLY A 26 6.44 2.42 6.80
N VAL A 27 6.92 2.94 5.67
CA VAL A 27 6.24 2.83 4.37
C VAL A 27 6.56 1.48 3.74
N GLY A 28 5.51 0.69 3.48
CA GLY A 28 5.67 -0.61 2.86
C GLY A 28 4.37 -1.22 2.36
N ALA A 29 4.54 -2.26 1.54
CA ALA A 29 3.50 -3.11 1.02
C ALA A 29 3.78 -4.56 1.42
N ARG A 30 2.74 -5.31 1.78
CA ARG A 30 2.78 -6.77 1.93
C ARG A 30 1.78 -7.38 0.96
N ILE A 31 2.24 -8.36 0.19
CA ILE A 31 1.52 -8.89 -0.96
C ILE A 31 1.48 -10.41 -0.86
N THR A 32 0.29 -10.98 -1.04
CA THR A 32 0.08 -12.41 -1.24
C THR A 32 -0.63 -12.61 -2.57
N VAL A 33 -0.10 -13.51 -3.40
CA VAL A 33 -0.67 -13.84 -4.70
C VAL A 33 -1.15 -15.29 -4.68
N ALA A 34 -2.42 -15.51 -5.01
CA ALA A 34 -2.98 -16.82 -5.25
C ALA A 34 -3.34 -16.93 -6.75
N VAL A 35 -2.65 -17.82 -7.47
CA VAL A 35 -2.91 -18.09 -8.89
C VAL A 35 -3.63 -19.43 -9.00
N MET A 36 -4.80 -19.46 -9.64
CA MET A 36 -5.67 -20.63 -9.74
C MET A 36 -5.22 -21.54 -10.89
N THR A 37 -4.00 -22.08 -10.77
CA THR A 37 -3.36 -22.97 -11.77
C THR A 37 -2.36 -23.91 -11.11
N ASP A 38 -2.13 -25.09 -11.69
CA ASP A 38 -1.09 -26.02 -11.21
C ASP A 38 0.33 -25.46 -11.38
N ALA A 39 0.50 -24.51 -12.31
CA ALA A 39 1.75 -23.80 -12.56
C ALA A 39 1.95 -22.55 -11.65
N TYR A 40 1.28 -22.50 -10.49
CA TYR A 40 1.28 -21.29 -9.63
C TYR A 40 2.68 -20.92 -9.15
N ILE A 41 3.55 -21.92 -8.88
CA ILE A 41 4.91 -21.70 -8.43
C ILE A 41 5.68 -20.90 -9.47
N GLU A 42 5.77 -21.43 -10.70
CA GLU A 42 6.46 -20.79 -11.83
C GLU A 42 5.90 -19.40 -12.09
N THR A 43 4.57 -19.27 -12.15
CA THR A 43 3.90 -17.98 -12.40
C THR A 43 4.27 -16.92 -11.35
N ILE A 44 4.29 -17.28 -10.07
CA ILE A 44 4.62 -16.35 -8.98
C ILE A 44 6.12 -16.05 -8.95
N THR A 45 6.98 -17.07 -9.07
CA THR A 45 8.43 -16.88 -8.98
C THR A 45 8.99 -16.10 -10.17
N ASP A 46 8.44 -16.30 -11.36
CA ASP A 46 8.85 -15.56 -12.56
C ASP A 46 8.41 -14.10 -12.46
N ALA A 47 7.18 -13.85 -12.00
CA ALA A 47 6.68 -12.50 -11.81
C ALA A 47 7.49 -11.72 -10.74
N LEU A 48 7.85 -12.37 -9.62
CA LEU A 48 8.70 -11.77 -8.59
C LEU A 48 10.14 -11.57 -9.08
N GLY A 49 10.69 -12.52 -9.84
CA GLY A 49 12.05 -12.46 -10.37
C GLY A 49 12.27 -11.37 -11.42
N ALA A 50 11.19 -10.91 -12.06
CA ALA A 50 11.21 -9.85 -13.07
C ALA A 50 11.05 -8.43 -12.50
N LEU A 51 10.79 -8.26 -11.19
CA LEU A 51 10.53 -6.94 -10.61
C LEU A 51 11.79 -6.07 -10.59
N ASP A 52 11.62 -4.79 -10.98
CA ASP A 52 12.60 -3.74 -10.66
C ASP A 52 12.51 -3.40 -9.17
N THR A 53 13.50 -3.88 -8.42
CA THR A 53 13.60 -3.69 -6.97
C THR A 53 14.54 -2.57 -6.58
N GLN A 54 14.98 -1.73 -7.53
CA GLN A 54 15.95 -0.67 -7.26
C GLN A 54 15.40 0.35 -6.25
N GLY A 55 15.99 0.38 -5.06
CA GLY A 55 15.58 1.26 -3.96
C GLY A 55 14.43 0.71 -3.12
N LEU A 56 14.11 -0.57 -3.26
CA LEU A 56 13.18 -1.31 -2.42
C LEU A 56 13.92 -2.32 -1.55
N VAL A 57 13.47 -2.48 -0.31
CA VAL A 57 13.76 -3.66 0.51
C VAL A 57 12.75 -4.74 0.14
N VAL A 58 13.21 -5.96 -0.12
CA VAL A 58 12.35 -7.08 -0.53
C VAL A 58 12.62 -8.29 0.35
N GLU A 59 11.56 -8.84 0.92
CA GLU A 59 11.62 -10.05 1.74
C GLU A 59 10.43 -10.97 1.39
N THR A 60 10.71 -12.15 0.85
CA THR A 60 9.69 -13.14 0.52
C THR A 60 9.72 -14.29 1.51
N GLY A 61 8.60 -14.54 2.18
CA GLY A 61 8.37 -15.70 3.02
C GLY A 61 7.43 -16.71 2.36
N ASP A 62 7.00 -17.70 3.14
CA ASP A 62 6.04 -18.73 2.73
C ASP A 62 4.59 -18.22 2.60
N VAL A 63 4.26 -17.10 3.26
CA VAL A 63 2.92 -16.50 3.24
C VAL A 63 2.81 -15.30 2.28
N SER A 64 3.84 -14.46 2.19
CA SER A 64 3.77 -13.17 1.49
C SER A 64 5.14 -12.61 1.15
N THR A 65 5.15 -11.64 0.25
CA THR A 65 6.31 -10.78 -0.07
C THR A 65 6.10 -9.41 0.57
N TYR A 66 7.10 -8.93 1.30
CA TYR A 66 7.20 -7.56 1.79
C TYR A 66 8.04 -6.72 0.82
N LEU A 67 7.56 -5.51 0.53
CA LEU A 67 8.26 -4.46 -0.20
C LEU A 67 8.30 -3.21 0.70
N GLY A 68 9.48 -2.76 1.09
CA GLY A 68 9.67 -1.49 1.82
C GLY A 68 10.33 -0.44 0.94
N GLY A 69 9.84 0.80 0.96
CA GLY A 69 10.43 1.90 0.18
C GLY A 69 9.47 3.06 -0.06
N ASP A 70 9.81 3.96 -0.98
CA ASP A 70 8.91 5.08 -1.32
C ASP A 70 7.67 4.63 -2.10
N GLU A 71 6.61 5.42 -1.98
CA GLU A 71 5.29 5.11 -2.51
C GLU A 71 5.25 4.97 -4.04
N ALA A 72 6.08 5.73 -4.77
CA ALA A 72 6.12 5.64 -6.22
C ALA A 72 6.82 4.37 -6.70
N ARG A 73 7.90 3.95 -6.03
CA ARG A 73 8.54 2.64 -6.29
C ARG A 73 7.60 1.48 -5.93
N LEU A 74 6.90 1.58 -4.80
CA LEU A 74 5.92 0.58 -4.39
C LEU A 74 4.78 0.45 -5.40
N LEU A 75 4.18 1.56 -5.86
CA LEU A 75 3.13 1.50 -6.87
C LEU A 75 3.62 0.81 -8.15
N ARG A 76 4.82 1.14 -8.63
CA ARG A 76 5.40 0.48 -9.82
C ARG A 76 5.57 -1.01 -9.60
N ALA A 77 6.25 -1.42 -8.54
CA ALA A 77 6.50 -2.84 -8.26
C ALA A 77 5.21 -3.65 -8.08
N VAL A 78 4.20 -3.10 -7.40
CA VAL A 78 2.88 -3.75 -7.25
C VAL A 78 2.15 -3.85 -8.60
N THR A 79 2.23 -2.80 -9.43
CA THR A 79 1.61 -2.79 -10.77
C THR A 79 2.30 -3.80 -11.68
N ASP A 80 3.63 -3.83 -11.71
CA ASP A 80 4.42 -4.75 -12.52
C ASP A 80 4.16 -6.21 -12.12
N LEU A 81 4.10 -6.49 -10.81
CA LEU A 81 3.74 -7.81 -10.28
C LEU A 81 2.34 -8.22 -10.74
N ALA A 82 1.33 -7.39 -10.47
CA ALA A 82 -0.05 -7.72 -10.80
C ALA A 82 -0.28 -7.82 -12.32
N GLU A 83 0.38 -6.98 -13.12
CA GLU A 83 0.32 -7.04 -14.59
C GLU A 83 0.99 -8.31 -15.12
N SER A 84 2.14 -8.71 -14.58
CA SER A 84 2.82 -9.96 -14.96
C SER A 84 1.93 -11.18 -14.66
N ILE A 85 1.33 -11.21 -13.47
CA ILE A 85 0.34 -12.24 -13.12
C ILE A 85 -0.87 -12.21 -14.05
N ALA A 86 -1.42 -11.02 -14.35
CA ALA A 86 -2.54 -10.89 -15.28
C ALA A 86 -2.17 -11.34 -16.70
N ALA A 87 -0.94 -11.10 -17.15
CA ALA A 87 -0.44 -11.47 -18.47
C ALA A 87 -0.32 -12.99 -18.66
N SER A 88 -0.21 -13.77 -17.58
CA SER A 88 -0.28 -15.24 -17.64
C SER A 88 -1.64 -15.76 -18.16
N GLY A 89 -2.68 -14.94 -18.09
CA GLY A 89 -4.05 -15.32 -18.46
C GLY A 89 -4.76 -16.20 -17.42
N HIS A 90 -4.08 -16.60 -16.34
CA HIS A 90 -4.70 -17.36 -15.25
C HIS A 90 -5.51 -16.43 -14.34
N HIS A 91 -6.62 -16.97 -13.80
CA HIS A 91 -7.33 -16.31 -12.71
C HIS A 91 -6.39 -16.19 -11.51
N ALA A 92 -6.32 -14.99 -10.93
CA ALA A 92 -5.55 -14.75 -9.73
C ALA A 92 -6.27 -13.81 -8.77
N SER A 93 -5.97 -13.97 -7.49
CA SER A 93 -6.29 -13.04 -6.41
C SER A 93 -4.98 -12.48 -5.83
N VAL A 94 -4.89 -11.15 -5.77
CA VAL A 94 -3.76 -10.44 -5.16
C VAL A 94 -4.27 -9.72 -3.92
N ALA A 95 -3.86 -10.18 -2.75
CA ALA A 95 -4.08 -9.48 -1.49
C ALA A 95 -2.92 -8.51 -1.25
N LEU A 96 -3.25 -7.22 -1.11
CA LEU A 96 -2.33 -6.12 -0.91
C LEU A 96 -2.63 -5.45 0.44
N HIS A 97 -1.62 -5.29 1.27
CA HIS A 97 -1.69 -4.50 2.49
C HIS A 97 -0.64 -3.38 2.40
N LEU A 98 -1.08 -2.13 2.42
CA LEU A 98 -0.20 -0.97 2.51
C LEU A 98 -0.18 -0.42 3.94
N SER A 99 1.00 0.01 4.38
CA SER A 99 1.19 0.65 5.68
C SER A 99 2.14 1.82 5.56
N ARG A 100 1.83 2.93 6.24
CA ARG A 100 2.73 4.06 6.47
C ARG A 100 2.55 4.60 7.88
N GLY A 101 3.63 5.11 8.48
CA GLY A 101 3.59 5.73 9.80
C GLY A 101 3.64 4.76 10.96
N CYS A 102 4.01 3.50 10.70
CA CYS A 102 4.35 2.48 11.69
C CYS A 102 5.86 2.21 11.64
N PRO A 103 6.70 3.04 12.28
CA PRO A 103 8.17 2.95 12.22
C PRO A 103 8.78 1.69 12.89
N GLY A 104 7.98 0.66 13.17
CA GLY A 104 8.34 -0.51 13.97
C GLY A 104 8.14 -0.28 15.47
N GLU A 105 8.10 -1.38 16.23
CA GLU A 105 7.75 -1.40 17.67
C GLU A 105 8.60 -0.41 18.51
N ALA A 106 9.86 -0.17 18.14
CA ALA A 106 10.81 0.62 18.92
C ALA A 106 10.61 2.15 18.86
N VAL A 107 9.93 2.70 17.84
CA VAL A 107 9.72 4.16 17.68
C VAL A 107 8.27 4.57 18.01
N CYS A 108 7.38 3.59 18.21
CA CYS A 108 6.01 3.83 18.67
C CYS A 108 5.93 4.45 20.08
N GLU A 109 7.02 4.42 20.86
CA GLU A 109 7.07 4.89 22.25
C GLU A 109 7.47 6.38 22.40
N ALA A 110 7.86 7.07 21.33
CA ALA A 110 8.26 8.48 21.40
C ALA A 110 7.04 9.42 21.60
N PRO A 111 7.05 10.33 22.60
CA PRO A 111 5.95 11.27 22.81
C PRO A 111 5.72 12.13 21.55
N GLY A 112 4.54 12.01 20.94
CA GLY A 112 4.11 12.81 19.78
C GLY A 112 4.38 12.20 18.40
N GLY A 113 5.11 11.08 18.30
CA GLY A 113 5.38 10.40 17.03
C GLY A 113 6.16 11.24 16.01
N ALA A 114 6.17 10.79 14.75
CA ALA A 114 6.80 11.51 13.64
C ALA A 114 5.86 12.57 13.02
N GLY A 115 4.56 12.54 13.30
CA GLY A 115 3.55 13.37 12.64
C GLY A 115 3.16 12.87 11.25
N ALA A 116 2.14 13.51 10.65
CA ALA A 116 1.70 13.20 9.28
C ALA A 116 2.80 13.50 8.25
N ARG A 117 2.91 12.65 7.23
CA ARG A 117 3.92 12.80 6.16
C ARG A 117 3.20 13.17 4.86
N SER A 118 3.46 14.35 4.34
CA SER A 118 2.89 14.76 3.06
C SER A 118 3.77 14.31 1.91
N VAL A 119 3.20 13.52 1.00
CA VAL A 119 3.82 13.14 -0.28
C VAL A 119 2.84 13.41 -1.42
N GLU A 120 3.38 13.64 -2.61
CA GLU A 120 2.59 13.61 -3.84
C GLU A 120 2.05 12.20 -4.06
N ALA A 121 0.81 12.10 -4.53
CA ALA A 121 0.25 10.80 -4.88
C ALA A 121 1.04 10.24 -6.08
N PRO A 122 1.53 9.00 -6.02
CA PRO A 122 2.31 8.44 -7.11
C PRO A 122 1.43 8.32 -8.36
N ALA A 123 1.96 8.76 -9.51
CA ALA A 123 1.23 8.73 -10.76
C ALA A 123 1.01 7.28 -11.24
N PRO A 124 -0.24 6.88 -11.56
CA PRO A 124 -0.49 5.58 -12.16
C PRO A 124 -0.01 5.52 -13.61
N ARG A 125 0.10 4.29 -14.13
CA ARG A 125 0.20 4.00 -15.56
C ARG A 125 -0.94 3.06 -15.94
N GLU A 126 -1.48 3.20 -17.14
CA GLU A 126 -2.43 2.21 -17.66
C GLU A 126 -1.71 0.91 -18.02
N THR A 127 -2.40 -0.22 -17.86
CA THR A 127 -1.88 -1.57 -18.17
C THR A 127 -2.63 -2.23 -19.33
N GLY A 128 -3.84 -1.75 -19.64
CA GLY A 128 -4.79 -2.41 -20.54
C GLY A 128 -5.39 -3.69 -19.95
N ARG A 129 -5.14 -4.00 -18.67
CA ARG A 129 -5.66 -5.18 -17.98
C ARG A 129 -6.83 -4.78 -17.09
N TYR A 130 -7.96 -5.47 -17.24
CA TYR A 130 -9.09 -5.26 -16.35
C TYR A 130 -8.83 -5.86 -14.98
N ALA A 131 -9.20 -5.13 -13.92
CA ALA A 131 -9.20 -5.62 -12.55
C ALA A 131 -10.48 -5.19 -11.82
N ALA A 132 -10.92 -6.03 -10.89
CA ALA A 132 -11.86 -5.66 -9.85
C ALA A 132 -11.15 -5.73 -8.50
N ALA A 133 -11.43 -4.82 -7.59
CA ALA A 133 -10.84 -4.80 -6.27
C ALA A 133 -11.86 -4.47 -5.18
N GLU A 134 -11.63 -5.01 -3.99
CA GLU A 134 -12.31 -4.65 -2.76
C GLU A 134 -11.29 -4.01 -1.83
N TRP A 135 -11.50 -2.73 -1.48
CA TRP A 135 -10.54 -1.90 -0.78
C TRP A 135 -11.13 -1.33 0.51
N ALA A 136 -10.39 -1.41 1.61
CA ALA A 136 -10.70 -0.70 2.85
C ALA A 136 -9.48 0.08 3.36
N LEU A 137 -9.76 1.24 3.95
CA LEU A 137 -8.79 2.21 4.41
C LEU A 137 -8.98 2.45 5.91
N TYR A 138 -7.87 2.52 6.65
CA TYR A 138 -7.84 2.64 8.11
C TYR A 138 -6.95 3.81 8.54
N PRO A 139 -7.53 4.99 8.79
CA PRO A 139 -6.84 6.07 9.49
C PRO A 139 -6.69 5.68 10.98
N LEU A 140 -5.50 5.24 11.40
CA LEU A 140 -5.30 4.64 12.73
C LEU A 140 -4.88 5.64 13.81
N ALA A 141 -4.16 6.70 13.44
CA ALA A 141 -3.69 7.74 14.35
C ALA A 141 -4.54 9.02 14.25
N ASP A 142 -5.86 8.88 14.21
CA ASP A 142 -6.85 9.96 14.12
C ASP A 142 -7.11 10.63 15.49
N GLN A 143 -6.07 10.75 16.32
CA GLN A 143 -6.20 11.34 17.64
C GLN A 143 -6.35 12.86 17.53
N PRO A 144 -7.29 13.47 18.26
CA PRO A 144 -7.50 14.91 18.21
C PRO A 144 -6.34 15.66 18.86
N VAL A 145 -5.96 16.79 18.25
CA VAL A 145 -4.87 17.67 18.74
C VAL A 145 -5.33 18.52 19.94
N ALA A 146 -6.62 18.51 20.27
CA ALA A 146 -7.23 19.29 21.34
C ALA A 146 -8.22 18.45 22.17
N ASP A 147 -8.26 18.70 23.48
CA ASP A 147 -9.17 18.02 24.40
C ASP A 147 -10.64 18.19 23.99
N GLY A 148 -11.37 17.07 23.90
CA GLY A 148 -12.83 17.05 23.71
C GLY A 148 -13.32 17.04 22.25
N VAL A 149 -12.43 16.88 21.27
CA VAL A 149 -12.81 16.58 19.89
C VAL A 149 -12.85 15.05 19.72
N GLU A 150 -13.84 14.50 19.02
CA GLU A 150 -13.91 13.07 18.71
C GLU A 150 -13.11 12.78 17.42
N PRO A 151 -12.44 11.62 17.31
CA PRO A 151 -11.85 11.14 16.04
C PRO A 151 -12.88 11.14 14.90
N ASP A 152 -12.49 11.62 13.72
CA ASP A 152 -13.32 11.71 12.51
C ASP A 152 -12.65 11.02 11.30
N HIS A 153 -12.34 9.73 11.45
CA HIS A 153 -11.75 8.89 10.41
C HIS A 153 -12.66 8.78 9.17
N MET A 154 -13.97 8.97 9.36
CA MET A 154 -14.95 8.94 8.26
C MET A 154 -14.77 10.10 7.29
N ARG A 155 -14.30 11.28 7.74
CA ARG A 155 -13.91 12.38 6.84
C ARG A 155 -12.87 11.93 5.80
N ASP A 156 -11.82 11.26 6.26
CA ASP A 156 -10.71 10.83 5.41
C ASP A 156 -11.11 9.65 4.51
N ILE A 157 -11.89 8.70 5.03
CA ILE A 157 -12.44 7.60 4.22
C ILE A 157 -13.38 8.13 3.13
N SER A 158 -14.24 9.09 3.46
CA SER A 158 -15.17 9.67 2.49
C SER A 158 -14.43 10.44 1.38
N ALA A 159 -13.39 11.20 1.73
CA ALA A 159 -12.55 11.89 0.75
C ALA A 159 -11.83 10.89 -0.20
N ALA A 160 -11.37 9.76 0.34
CA ALA A 160 -10.75 8.70 -0.45
C ALA A 160 -11.75 8.01 -1.40
N ILE A 161 -13.02 7.86 -1.00
CA ILE A 161 -14.10 7.36 -1.87
C ILE A 161 -14.42 8.35 -2.98
N GLU A 162 -14.51 9.65 -2.68
CA GLU A 162 -14.76 10.67 -3.70
C GLU A 162 -13.61 10.73 -4.72
N LEU A 163 -12.35 10.60 -4.27
CA LEU A 163 -11.21 10.44 -5.19
C LEU A 163 -11.39 9.22 -6.12
N ALA A 164 -11.89 8.09 -5.61
CA ALA A 164 -12.16 6.92 -6.44
C ALA A 164 -13.27 7.17 -7.47
N ARG A 165 -14.26 8.03 -7.16
CA ARG A 165 -15.27 8.46 -8.14
C ARG A 165 -14.66 9.34 -9.22
N ASP A 166 -13.84 10.31 -8.83
CA ASP A 166 -13.18 11.23 -9.74
C ASP A 166 -12.22 10.50 -10.69
N ASN A 167 -11.54 9.46 -10.19
CA ASN A 167 -10.70 8.57 -11.00
C ASN A 167 -11.50 7.60 -11.88
N GLY A 168 -12.83 7.54 -11.75
CA GLY A 168 -13.69 6.64 -12.51
C GLY A 168 -13.56 5.16 -12.13
N THR A 169 -12.95 4.84 -10.99
CA THR A 169 -12.75 3.45 -10.54
C THR A 169 -13.80 2.99 -9.54
N PHE A 170 -14.55 3.90 -8.91
CA PHE A 170 -15.61 3.53 -7.98
C PHE A 170 -16.72 2.72 -8.67
N ARG A 171 -17.00 1.53 -8.15
CA ARG A 171 -18.13 0.70 -8.60
C ARG A 171 -19.30 0.70 -7.61
N GLY A 172 -19.01 0.62 -6.32
CA GLY A 172 -20.05 0.50 -5.31
C GLY A 172 -19.48 0.31 -3.90
N SER A 173 -20.36 0.38 -2.91
CA SER A 173 -20.04 0.01 -1.54
C SER A 173 -20.54 -1.41 -1.28
N ALA A 174 -19.72 -2.21 -0.60
CA ALA A 174 -20.11 -3.51 -0.05
C ALA A 174 -19.88 -3.49 1.47
N HIS A 175 -20.31 -4.54 2.17
CA HIS A 175 -20.00 -4.63 3.59
C HIS A 175 -18.47 -4.60 3.79
N PHE A 176 -18.01 -3.64 4.59
CA PHE A 176 -16.61 -3.45 5.02
C PHE A 176 -15.64 -2.88 3.97
N VAL A 177 -16.03 -2.80 2.70
CA VAL A 177 -15.12 -2.44 1.60
C VAL A 177 -15.80 -1.52 0.58
N THR A 178 -14.98 -0.73 -0.12
CA THR A 178 -15.35 -0.06 -1.35
C THR A 178 -14.91 -0.91 -2.53
N ARG A 179 -15.84 -1.21 -3.45
CA ARG A 179 -15.54 -1.92 -4.68
C ARG A 179 -15.02 -0.97 -5.74
N LEU A 180 -13.87 -1.29 -6.31
CA LEU A 180 -13.22 -0.60 -7.42
C LEU A 180 -13.18 -1.52 -8.65
N GLU A 181 -13.34 -0.97 -9.85
CA GLU A 181 -13.23 -1.69 -11.12
C GLU A 181 -12.59 -0.79 -12.18
N GLY A 182 -11.91 -1.38 -13.17
CA GLY A 182 -11.35 -0.64 -14.30
C GLY A 182 -10.02 -1.21 -14.77
N ASP A 183 -9.19 -0.35 -15.36
CA ASP A 183 -7.79 -0.69 -15.65
C ASP A 183 -7.03 -0.94 -14.33
N LEU A 184 -6.25 -2.02 -14.27
CA LEU A 184 -5.48 -2.46 -13.11
C LEU A 184 -4.57 -1.36 -12.57
N GLY A 185 -3.88 -0.64 -13.45
CA GLY A 185 -2.99 0.44 -13.06
C GLY A 185 -3.73 1.65 -12.51
N THR A 186 -4.89 2.00 -13.08
CA THR A 186 -5.77 3.06 -12.53
C THR A 186 -6.40 2.66 -11.19
N VAL A 187 -6.78 1.39 -11.01
CA VAL A 187 -7.29 0.85 -9.72
C VAL A 187 -6.21 0.91 -8.64
N LEU A 188 -5.00 0.42 -8.93
CA LEU A 188 -3.86 0.50 -8.01
C LEU A 188 -3.47 1.95 -7.73
N GLY A 189 -3.46 2.81 -8.74
CA GLY A 189 -3.27 4.25 -8.59
C GLY A 189 -4.24 4.89 -7.62
N THR A 190 -5.53 4.53 -7.73
CA THR A 190 -6.57 5.02 -6.81
C THR A 190 -6.30 4.58 -5.37
N ILE A 191 -5.94 3.31 -5.16
CA ILE A 191 -5.62 2.77 -3.83
C ILE A 191 -4.44 3.53 -3.21
N PHE A 192 -3.35 3.69 -3.96
CA PHE A 192 -2.15 4.40 -3.50
C PHE A 192 -2.40 5.90 -3.28
N ALA A 193 -3.18 6.54 -4.14
CA ALA A 193 -3.52 7.95 -4.01
C ALA A 193 -4.42 8.20 -2.78
N GLY A 194 -5.42 7.35 -2.53
CA GLY A 194 -6.24 7.44 -1.32
C GLY A 194 -5.43 7.22 -0.04
N TRP A 195 -4.59 6.19 -0.02
CA TRP A 195 -3.70 5.89 1.11
C TRP A 195 -2.69 7.02 1.40
N THR A 196 -2.07 7.59 0.36
CA THR A 196 -1.13 8.71 0.53
C THR A 196 -1.84 10.01 0.90
N MET A 197 -3.03 10.28 0.36
CA MET A 197 -3.86 11.43 0.68
C MET A 197 -4.24 11.44 2.17
N VAL A 198 -4.74 10.33 2.70
CA VAL A 198 -5.10 10.23 4.12
C VAL A 198 -3.88 10.35 5.03
N GLY A 199 -2.70 9.86 4.61
CA GLY A 199 -1.49 10.05 5.40
C GLY A 199 -0.97 11.50 5.47
N ARG A 200 -1.65 12.47 4.82
CA ARG A 200 -1.42 13.91 5.00
C ARG A 200 -2.12 14.47 6.23
N THR A 201 -3.17 13.80 6.71
CA THR A 201 -3.97 14.23 7.86
C THR A 201 -3.66 13.42 9.11
N VAL A 202 -3.30 12.14 8.94
CA VAL A 202 -2.94 11.24 10.05
C VAL A 202 -1.56 10.62 9.83
N GLN A 203 -0.81 10.37 10.91
CA GLN A 203 0.51 9.74 10.81
C GLN A 203 0.42 8.30 10.30
N HIS A 204 -0.40 7.47 10.97
CA HIS A 204 -0.48 6.05 10.72
C HIS A 204 -1.73 5.71 9.91
N VAL A 205 -1.50 5.20 8.70
CA VAL A 205 -2.55 4.74 7.80
C VAL A 205 -2.19 3.37 7.28
N THR A 206 -3.14 2.45 7.38
CA THR A 206 -3.08 1.19 6.66
C THR A 206 -4.25 1.06 5.70
N CYS A 207 -4.08 0.28 4.65
CA CYS A 207 -5.21 -0.14 3.83
C CYS A 207 -5.00 -1.57 3.36
N HIS A 208 -6.09 -2.29 3.16
CA HIS A 208 -6.06 -3.59 2.50
C HIS A 208 -6.86 -3.53 1.21
N ALA A 209 -6.39 -4.22 0.18
CA ALA A 209 -7.13 -4.46 -1.04
C ALA A 209 -7.02 -5.93 -1.43
N THR A 210 -8.11 -6.53 -1.90
CA THR A 210 -8.09 -7.80 -2.61
C THR A 210 -8.44 -7.54 -4.06
N ILE A 211 -7.54 -7.88 -4.97
CA ILE A 211 -7.63 -7.58 -6.39
C ILE A 211 -7.82 -8.89 -7.16
N SER A 212 -8.86 -8.95 -7.98
CA SER A 212 -9.18 -10.08 -8.84
C SER A 212 -8.75 -9.79 -10.27
N LEU A 213 -7.96 -10.70 -10.83
CA LEU A 213 -7.42 -10.67 -12.18
C LEU A 213 -7.94 -11.88 -12.96
N ASN A 214 -8.39 -11.70 -14.20
CA ASN A 214 -8.84 -12.80 -15.08
C ASN A 214 -9.89 -13.74 -14.44
N SER A 215 -10.78 -13.23 -13.58
CA SER A 215 -11.86 -14.04 -13.00
C SER A 215 -12.75 -14.63 -14.11
N PRO A 216 -13.07 -15.94 -14.09
CA PRO A 216 -13.95 -16.55 -15.09
C PRO A 216 -15.34 -15.90 -15.16
N SER A 217 -15.82 -15.36 -14.03
CA SER A 217 -17.11 -14.67 -13.96
C SER A 217 -17.15 -13.34 -14.73
N HIS A 218 -16.01 -12.72 -15.02
CA HIS A 218 -15.95 -11.49 -15.83
C HIS A 218 -16.23 -11.78 -17.32
N THR A 219 -15.90 -12.99 -17.78
CA THR A 219 -16.22 -13.45 -19.15
C THR A 219 -17.71 -13.68 -19.33
N GLU A 220 -18.40 -14.21 -18.31
CA GLU A 220 -19.86 -14.42 -18.33
C GLU A 220 -20.66 -13.11 -18.28
N ALA A 221 -20.13 -12.06 -17.66
CA ALA A 221 -20.78 -10.75 -17.58
C ALA A 221 -20.70 -9.94 -18.90
N SER A 222 -19.89 -10.37 -19.86
CA SER A 222 -19.68 -9.72 -21.16
C SER A 222 -20.38 -10.42 -22.33
N ALA A 223 -21.14 -11.49 -22.06
CA ALA A 223 -21.94 -12.26 -23.02
C ALA A 223 -23.43 -11.98 -22.85
#